data_AF-A0A959DIH0-F1
#
_entry.id   AF-A0A959DIH0-F1
#
_cell.length_a   1.000
_cell.length_b   1.000
_cell.length_c   1.000
_cell.angle_alpha   90.00
_cell.angle_beta   90.00
_cell.angle_gamma   90.00
#
_symmetry.space_group_name_H-M   'P 1'
#
loop_
_entity.id
_entity.type
_entity.pdbx_description
1 polymer ?
#
loop_
_entity_poly.entity_id
_entity_poly.type
_entity_poly.pdbx_seq_one_letter_code
_entity_poly.pdbx_strand_id
1 'polypeptide(L)'
;MKTRIATIMLACCFSLALPAQPLAPDFNVTDSQGQQRQLYADYLNQGKTVVLKLFFTYCPPCNAIAPLVEPLYQAWGGGNGDVEFISLSIKNDDTSADVAAYKANHGHTFPGVGADGGSLVASQPYRSGAFGFFLGTPTFVVIAPGGAVTFDPRGPGQQGMIDAVDAAIAATGAVRPLVSFTGGGSVNTPQGDPIKGVTVGIAELPGPGWTSGPGGQFSFNAQLAPNEQYTLQAAKTGGDRNGVSTHDLLLISRHILGVAPFNDPLLLIASDANRDSRVTTIDLIYLRRLILGIDMEFDNQESWIFINSAYQFQNPYNPFSEVYSGDATKVFFSPLAGTPLNWVGLKVGDVNDSADGGQ
;
A
#
# COMPACT_ATOMS: atom_id res chain seq x y z
N MET A 1 -8.79 -59.32 40.12
CA MET A 1 -9.66 -58.13 40.13
C MET A 1 -8.91 -56.96 40.77
N LYS A 2 -8.44 -55.99 39.98
CA LYS A 2 -7.89 -54.71 40.47
C LYS A 2 -8.63 -53.60 39.73
N THR A 3 -9.55 -52.94 40.43
CA THR A 3 -10.38 -51.85 39.92
C THR A 3 -9.57 -50.56 39.99
N ARG A 4 -9.30 -49.93 38.84
CA ARG A 4 -8.67 -48.59 38.78
C ARG A 4 -9.78 -47.54 38.79
N ILE A 5 -9.78 -46.69 39.81
CA ILE A 5 -10.62 -45.49 39.91
C ILE A 5 -9.91 -44.39 39.13
N ALA A 6 -10.56 -43.88 38.08
CA ALA A 6 -10.09 -42.72 37.32
C ALA A 6 -10.73 -41.46 37.91
N THR A 7 -9.92 -40.64 38.58
CA THR A 7 -10.33 -39.32 39.09
C THR A 7 -10.31 -38.33 37.93
N ILE A 8 -11.48 -37.90 37.47
CA ILE A 8 -11.62 -36.83 36.47
C ILE A 8 -11.45 -35.50 37.21
N MET A 9 -10.33 -34.82 36.97
CA MET A 9 -10.06 -33.48 37.47
C MET A 9 -10.69 -32.48 36.48
N LEU A 10 -11.84 -31.91 36.85
CA LEU A 10 -12.53 -30.87 36.07
C LEU A 10 -11.75 -29.56 36.22
N ALA A 11 -10.88 -29.26 35.26
CA ALA A 11 -10.19 -27.97 35.17
C ALA A 11 -11.20 -26.89 34.75
N CYS A 12 -11.71 -26.15 35.72
CA CYS A 12 -12.56 -24.99 35.49
C CYS A 12 -11.67 -23.85 34.98
N CYS A 13 -11.56 -23.71 33.65
CA CYS A 13 -10.96 -22.53 33.02
C CYS A 13 -11.82 -21.30 33.33
N PHE A 14 -11.45 -20.55 34.36
CA PHE A 14 -12.01 -19.22 34.62
C PHE A 14 -11.40 -18.27 33.58
N SER A 15 -12.13 -18.03 32.49
CA SER A 15 -11.83 -16.93 31.58
C SER A 15 -12.03 -15.63 32.34
N LEU A 16 -10.96 -14.89 32.64
CA LEU A 16 -11.08 -13.49 33.04
C LEU A 16 -11.72 -12.74 31.86
N ALA A 17 -13.01 -12.48 31.94
CA ALA A 17 -13.65 -11.50 31.07
C ALA A 17 -13.09 -10.13 31.44
N LEU A 18 -12.30 -9.54 30.53
CA LEU A 18 -11.97 -8.11 30.62
C LEU A 18 -13.29 -7.33 30.67
N PRO A 19 -13.43 -6.32 31.55
CA PRO A 19 -14.61 -5.47 31.53
C PRO A 19 -14.76 -4.86 30.14
N ALA A 20 -15.97 -4.95 29.58
CA ALA A 20 -16.28 -4.30 28.32
C ALA A 20 -15.96 -2.80 28.44
N GLN A 21 -15.13 -2.28 27.53
CA GLN A 21 -14.85 -0.84 27.49
C GLN A 21 -16.18 -0.08 27.30
N PRO A 22 -16.36 1.08 27.94
CA PRO A 22 -17.56 1.88 27.75
C PRO A 22 -17.70 2.28 26.28
N LEU A 23 -18.93 2.49 25.82
CA LEU A 23 -19.17 3.11 24.51
C LEU A 23 -18.95 4.62 24.60
N ALA A 24 -18.62 5.24 23.47
CA ALA A 24 -18.53 6.70 23.34
C ALA A 24 -19.82 7.36 23.85
N PRO A 25 -19.77 8.34 24.77
CA PRO A 25 -20.95 9.09 25.16
C PRO A 25 -21.42 9.98 24.02
N ASP A 26 -22.73 10.12 23.87
CA ASP A 26 -23.29 11.07 22.91
C ASP A 26 -22.95 12.51 23.30
N PHE A 27 -22.85 13.39 22.31
CA PHE A 27 -22.70 14.82 22.52
C PHE A 27 -23.58 15.58 21.53
N ASN A 28 -23.94 16.81 21.89
CA ASN A 28 -24.53 17.78 20.99
C ASN A 28 -23.69 19.06 21.08
N VAL A 29 -23.12 19.47 19.96
CA VAL A 29 -22.19 20.60 19.86
C VAL A 29 -22.56 21.48 18.68
N THR A 30 -22.16 22.75 18.76
CA THR A 30 -22.25 23.70 17.64
C THR A 30 -20.85 23.92 17.10
N ASP A 31 -20.62 23.59 15.84
CA ASP A 31 -19.31 23.78 15.21
C ASP A 31 -19.00 25.27 14.92
N SER A 32 -17.77 25.53 14.52
CA SER A 32 -17.24 26.87 14.23
C SER A 32 -17.91 27.55 13.03
N GLN A 33 -18.79 26.86 12.31
CA GLN A 33 -19.62 27.38 11.22
C GLN A 33 -21.09 27.53 11.66
N GLY A 34 -21.39 27.29 12.94
CA GLY A 34 -22.73 27.41 13.51
C GLY A 34 -23.63 26.19 13.26
N GLN A 35 -23.11 25.07 12.76
CA GLN A 35 -23.91 23.87 12.53
C GLN A 35 -23.98 23.01 13.80
N GLN A 36 -25.18 22.56 14.17
CA GLN A 36 -25.36 21.58 15.24
C GLN A 36 -24.92 20.19 14.76
N ARG A 37 -24.21 19.47 15.64
CA ARG A 37 -23.68 18.12 15.38
C ARG A 37 -23.95 17.23 16.58
N GLN A 38 -24.55 16.07 16.34
CA GLN A 38 -24.79 15.04 17.33
C GLN A 38 -24.06 13.74 16.97
N LEU A 39 -23.25 13.22 17.88
CA LEU A 39 -22.35 12.09 17.60
C LEU A 39 -23.10 10.88 17.03
N TYR A 40 -24.15 10.42 17.74
CA TYR A 40 -24.87 9.23 17.31
C TYR A 40 -25.81 9.51 16.14
N ALA A 41 -26.65 10.55 16.24
CA ALA A 41 -27.71 10.79 15.27
C ALA A 41 -27.17 11.16 13.88
N ASP A 42 -26.13 11.99 13.81
CA ASP A 42 -25.61 12.50 12.53
C ASP A 42 -24.54 11.58 11.93
N TYR A 43 -23.87 10.75 12.74
CA TYR A 43 -22.71 9.97 12.30
C TYR A 43 -22.79 8.47 12.60
N LEU A 44 -22.71 8.06 13.87
CA LEU A 44 -22.53 6.64 14.20
C LEU A 44 -23.73 5.78 13.74
N ASN A 45 -24.96 6.28 13.92
CA ASN A 45 -26.16 5.59 13.46
C ASN A 45 -26.31 5.56 11.93
N GLN A 46 -25.54 6.39 11.22
CA GLN A 46 -25.46 6.38 9.75
C GLN A 46 -24.35 5.43 9.25
N GLY A 47 -23.73 4.66 10.13
CA GLY A 47 -22.63 3.76 9.78
C GLY A 47 -21.27 4.44 9.70
N LYS A 48 -21.14 5.73 10.09
CA LYS A 48 -19.86 6.43 10.02
C LYS A 48 -18.98 6.14 11.23
N THR A 49 -17.67 6.12 10.97
CA THR A 49 -16.62 6.23 11.99
C THR A 49 -16.34 7.70 12.26
N VAL A 50 -16.20 8.08 13.53
CA VAL A 50 -15.86 9.46 13.92
C VAL A 50 -14.48 9.51 14.55
N VAL A 51 -13.65 10.44 14.07
CA VAL A 51 -12.32 10.71 14.63
C VAL A 51 -12.37 12.05 15.36
N LEU A 52 -12.25 12.01 16.68
CA LEU A 52 -12.12 13.22 17.48
C LEU A 52 -10.65 13.61 17.62
N LYS A 53 -10.32 14.86 17.34
CA LYS A 53 -9.02 15.47 17.64
C LYS A 53 -9.17 16.44 18.82
N LEU A 54 -8.71 16.02 20.01
CA LEU A 54 -8.61 16.93 21.15
C LEU A 54 -7.40 17.84 21.01
N PHE A 55 -7.60 19.15 21.06
CA PHE A 55 -6.55 20.14 20.82
C PHE A 55 -6.83 21.47 21.53
N PHE A 56 -5.98 22.45 21.31
CA PHE A 56 -6.28 23.87 21.50
C PHE A 56 -5.50 24.71 20.49
N THR A 57 -5.95 25.91 20.19
CA THR A 57 -5.51 26.68 19.01
C THR A 57 -4.01 27.05 19.06
N TYR A 58 -3.50 27.37 20.25
CA TYR A 58 -2.10 27.72 20.49
C TYR A 58 -1.24 26.53 20.97
N CYS A 59 -1.68 25.28 20.75
CA CYS A 59 -0.96 24.06 21.12
C CYS A 59 0.21 23.77 20.15
N PRO A 60 1.49 23.85 20.58
CA PRO A 60 2.63 23.63 19.68
C PRO A 60 2.63 22.26 18.98
N PRO A 61 2.46 21.10 19.67
CA PRO A 61 2.44 19.81 18.98
C PRO A 61 1.20 19.64 18.08
N CYS A 62 0.08 20.29 18.40
CA CYS A 62 -1.12 20.26 17.57
C CYS A 62 -0.91 21.04 16.27
N ASN A 63 -0.22 22.18 16.32
CA ASN A 63 0.19 22.95 15.15
C ASN A 63 1.19 22.16 14.30
N ALA A 64 2.10 21.43 14.94
CA ALA A 64 3.14 20.69 14.26
C ALA A 64 2.59 19.48 13.47
N ILE A 65 1.57 18.76 13.98
CA ILE A 65 0.93 17.65 13.26
C ILE A 65 -0.14 18.10 12.25
N ALA A 66 -0.66 19.33 12.39
CA ALA A 66 -1.79 19.82 11.61
C ALA A 66 -1.66 19.62 10.08
N PRO A 67 -0.49 19.83 9.45
CA PRO A 67 -0.35 19.61 8.00
C PRO A 67 -0.60 18.17 7.54
N LEU A 68 -0.51 17.18 8.43
CA LEU A 68 -0.71 15.77 8.11
C LEU A 68 -2.16 15.29 8.35
N VAL A 69 -2.93 16.01 9.18
CA VAL A 69 -4.30 15.61 9.54
C VAL A 69 -5.28 15.84 8.38
N GLU A 70 -5.13 16.94 7.63
CA GLU A 70 -6.01 17.23 6.50
C GLU A 70 -5.84 16.22 5.35
N PRO A 71 -4.61 15.87 4.90
CA PRO A 71 -4.42 14.79 3.95
C PRO A 71 -5.05 13.46 4.39
N LEU A 72 -4.94 13.11 5.68
CA LEU A 72 -5.60 11.92 6.22
C LEU A 72 -7.13 12.02 6.12
N TYR A 73 -7.72 13.15 6.49
CA TYR A 73 -9.16 13.38 6.38
C TYR A 73 -9.65 13.25 4.93
N GLN A 74 -8.93 13.84 3.98
CA GLN A 74 -9.26 13.73 2.56
C GLN A 74 -9.09 12.29 2.03
N ALA A 75 -8.10 11.54 2.52
CA ALA A 75 -7.91 10.13 2.18
C ALA A 75 -9.07 9.22 2.64
N TRP A 76 -9.83 9.66 3.63
CA TRP A 76 -11.05 9.00 4.10
C TRP A 76 -12.35 9.64 3.55
N GLY A 77 -12.23 10.50 2.53
CA GLY A 77 -13.37 11.06 1.80
C GLY A 77 -13.83 12.43 2.24
N GLY A 78 -13.08 13.10 3.12
CA GLY A 78 -13.38 14.47 3.51
C GLY A 78 -14.81 14.64 4.07
N GLY A 79 -15.27 13.68 4.88
CA GLY A 79 -16.60 13.68 5.48
C GLY A 79 -17.70 13.09 4.59
N ASN A 80 -17.43 12.87 3.29
CA ASN A 80 -18.40 12.30 2.34
C ASN A 80 -18.36 10.76 2.29
N GLY A 81 -17.29 10.14 2.77
CA GLY A 81 -17.16 8.69 2.91
C GLY A 81 -17.65 8.16 4.25
N ASP A 82 -17.07 7.04 4.69
CA ASP A 82 -17.42 6.35 5.93
C ASP A 82 -16.89 7.05 7.19
N VAL A 83 -16.14 8.15 7.06
CA VAL A 83 -15.42 8.77 8.18
C VAL A 83 -15.66 10.27 8.26
N GLU A 84 -15.87 10.76 9.47
CA GLU A 84 -15.92 12.19 9.80
C GLU A 84 -14.87 12.55 10.86
N PHE A 85 -14.23 13.70 10.71
CA PHE A 85 -13.27 14.21 11.69
C PHE A 85 -13.91 15.38 12.45
N ILE A 86 -13.72 15.46 13.76
CA ILE A 86 -14.19 16.59 14.55
C ILE A 86 -13.09 17.01 15.51
N SER A 87 -12.67 18.27 15.42
CA SER A 87 -11.74 18.83 16.40
C SER A 87 -12.48 19.47 17.56
N LEU A 88 -12.09 19.12 18.78
CA LEU A 88 -12.70 19.62 20.01
C LEU A 88 -11.63 20.37 20.80
N SER A 89 -11.81 21.68 20.99
CA SER A 89 -10.92 22.41 21.89
C SER A 89 -11.14 21.97 23.34
N ILE A 90 -10.04 21.83 24.09
CA ILE A 90 -10.05 21.50 25.52
C ILE A 90 -9.85 22.73 26.43
N LYS A 91 -9.82 23.94 25.85
CA LYS A 91 -9.51 25.20 26.52
C LYS A 91 -10.74 26.10 26.60
N ASN A 92 -10.97 26.70 27.77
CA ASN A 92 -12.14 27.55 28.00
C ASN A 92 -12.06 28.89 27.23
N ASP A 93 -10.84 29.31 26.92
CA ASP A 93 -10.49 30.54 26.21
C ASP A 93 -10.45 30.38 24.68
N ASP A 94 -10.56 29.16 24.15
CA ASP A 94 -10.66 28.91 22.72
C ASP A 94 -12.11 28.98 22.26
N THR A 95 -12.51 30.11 21.65
CA THR A 95 -13.85 30.27 21.09
C THR A 95 -13.98 29.60 19.72
N SER A 96 -15.21 29.48 19.24
CA SER A 96 -15.52 28.99 17.89
C SER A 96 -14.88 29.85 16.81
N ALA A 97 -14.70 31.16 17.05
CA ALA A 97 -13.96 32.04 16.16
C ALA A 97 -12.46 31.72 16.13
N ASP A 98 -11.84 31.43 17.28
CA ASP A 98 -10.43 31.06 17.37
C ASP A 98 -10.18 29.70 16.68
N VAL A 99 -11.08 28.74 16.88
CA VAL A 99 -11.04 27.44 16.20
C VAL A 99 -11.20 27.59 14.69
N ALA A 100 -12.11 28.45 14.22
CA ALA A 100 -12.24 28.76 12.79
C ALA A 100 -10.95 29.36 12.21
N ALA A 101 -10.31 30.28 12.95
CA ALA A 101 -9.03 30.89 12.54
C ALA A 101 -7.90 29.85 12.48
N TYR A 102 -7.80 28.98 13.49
CA TYR A 102 -6.84 27.88 13.49
C TYR A 102 -7.03 26.96 12.28
N LYS A 103 -8.27 26.56 11.99
CA LYS A 103 -8.59 25.73 10.82
C LYS A 103 -8.18 26.40 9.52
N ALA A 104 -8.52 27.68 9.35
CA ALA A 104 -8.15 28.45 8.16
C ALA A 104 -6.62 28.53 7.98
N ASN A 105 -5.87 28.71 9.07
CA ASN A 105 -4.42 28.77 9.03
C ASN A 105 -3.75 27.44 8.62
N HIS A 106 -4.39 26.31 8.93
CA HIS A 106 -3.87 24.97 8.61
C HIS A 106 -4.56 24.29 7.43
N GLY A 107 -5.49 24.98 6.75
CA GLY A 107 -6.28 24.42 5.65
C GLY A 107 -7.21 23.28 6.07
N HIS A 108 -7.61 23.21 7.34
CA HIS A 108 -8.48 22.13 7.85
C HIS A 108 -9.93 22.35 7.42
N THR A 109 -10.51 21.34 6.76
CA THR A 109 -11.88 21.42 6.24
C THR A 109 -12.92 20.74 7.12
N PHE A 110 -12.51 19.78 7.96
CA PHE A 110 -13.38 19.06 8.89
C PHE A 110 -13.95 19.95 10.03
N PRO A 111 -15.11 19.64 10.63
CA PRO A 111 -15.69 20.39 11.75
C PRO A 111 -14.75 20.66 12.92
N GLY A 112 -14.88 21.84 13.53
CA GLY A 112 -14.14 22.23 14.73
C GLY A 112 -15.04 22.93 15.72
N VAL A 113 -14.86 22.66 17.01
CA VAL A 113 -15.76 23.13 18.07
C VAL A 113 -14.95 23.86 19.13
N GLY A 114 -15.32 25.11 19.39
CA GLY A 114 -14.79 25.92 20.48
C GLY A 114 -15.54 25.72 21.79
N ALA A 115 -15.06 26.36 22.86
CA ALA A 115 -15.64 26.26 24.19
C ALA A 115 -17.11 26.70 24.25
N ASP A 116 -17.44 27.78 23.54
CA ASP A 116 -18.79 28.32 23.35
C ASP A 116 -19.70 27.43 22.49
N GLY A 117 -19.11 26.51 21.72
CA GLY A 117 -19.80 25.46 20.95
C GLY A 117 -20.03 24.15 21.71
N GLY A 118 -19.60 24.05 22.97
CA GLY A 118 -19.78 22.85 23.82
C GLY A 118 -18.63 21.84 23.78
N SER A 119 -17.47 22.19 23.21
CA SER A 119 -16.33 21.28 23.07
C SER A 119 -15.81 20.73 24.40
N LEU A 120 -15.90 21.51 25.48
CA LEU A 120 -15.39 21.13 26.80
C LEU A 120 -16.15 19.96 27.40
N VAL A 121 -17.47 19.93 27.22
CA VAL A 121 -18.35 18.85 27.68
C VAL A 121 -18.14 17.63 26.80
N ALA A 122 -18.16 17.79 25.47
CA ALA A 122 -17.96 16.71 24.52
C ALA A 122 -16.58 16.02 24.67
N SER A 123 -15.55 16.79 25.04
CA SER A 123 -14.19 16.27 25.23
C SER A 123 -13.91 15.70 26.62
N GLN A 124 -14.77 15.95 27.62
CA GLN A 124 -14.51 15.55 29.01
C GLN A 124 -14.35 14.03 29.21
N PRO A 125 -15.18 13.15 28.60
CA PRO A 125 -15.08 11.70 28.80
C PRO A 125 -13.72 11.12 28.38
N TYR A 126 -13.10 11.74 27.38
CA TYR A 126 -11.81 11.32 26.82
C TYR A 126 -10.61 11.90 27.59
N ARG A 127 -10.86 12.72 28.62
CA ARG A 127 -9.83 13.30 29.50
C ARG A 127 -9.93 12.81 30.94
N SER A 128 -11.00 12.11 31.29
CA SER A 128 -11.30 11.67 32.67
C SER A 128 -10.65 10.34 33.05
N GLY A 129 -10.02 9.64 32.11
CA GLY A 129 -9.47 8.30 32.32
C GLY A 129 -10.41 7.16 31.92
N ALA A 130 -11.64 7.45 31.47
CA ALA A 130 -12.65 6.42 31.16
C ALA A 130 -12.25 5.47 30.01
N PHE A 131 -11.45 5.94 29.06
CA PHE A 131 -11.02 5.19 27.88
C PHE A 131 -9.52 4.89 27.84
N GLY A 132 -8.74 5.57 28.68
CA GLY A 132 -7.29 5.49 28.70
C GLY A 132 -6.68 6.71 29.39
N PHE A 133 -5.36 6.68 29.59
CA PHE A 133 -4.65 7.76 30.26
C PHE A 133 -4.47 8.95 29.32
N PHE A 134 -4.99 10.12 29.70
CA PHE A 134 -4.84 11.34 28.91
C PHE A 134 -3.42 11.91 29.03
N LEU A 135 -2.64 11.78 27.96
CA LEU A 135 -1.23 12.20 27.91
C LEU A 135 -1.04 13.65 27.45
N GLY A 136 -2.12 14.38 27.17
CA GLY A 136 -2.10 15.72 26.60
C GLY A 136 -2.38 15.74 25.10
N THR A 137 -2.42 16.94 24.53
CA THR A 137 -2.84 17.18 23.14
C THR A 137 -1.65 17.19 22.16
N PRO A 138 -1.84 16.83 20.89
CA PRO A 138 -3.07 16.30 20.31
C PRO A 138 -3.35 14.88 20.84
N THR A 139 -4.63 14.60 21.10
CA THR A 139 -5.13 13.24 21.39
C THR A 139 -6.15 12.92 20.31
N PHE A 140 -6.02 11.75 19.70
CA PHE A 140 -7.00 11.25 18.74
C PHE A 140 -7.88 10.19 19.37
N VAL A 141 -9.16 10.18 19.03
CA VAL A 141 -10.12 9.17 19.48
C VAL A 141 -10.87 8.68 18.27
N VAL A 142 -10.74 7.40 17.94
CA VAL A 142 -11.45 6.80 16.81
C VAL A 142 -12.65 6.03 17.36
N ILE A 143 -13.84 6.36 16.86
CA ILE A 143 -15.11 5.84 17.35
C ILE A 143 -15.80 5.09 16.21
N ALA A 144 -15.94 3.77 16.35
CA ALA A 144 -16.63 2.93 15.37
C ALA A 144 -18.15 3.18 15.38
N PRO A 145 -18.90 2.79 14.33
CA PRO A 145 -20.36 3.00 14.25
C PRO A 145 -21.16 2.41 15.43
N GLY A 146 -20.65 1.34 16.06
CA GLY A 146 -21.24 0.75 17.27
C GLY A 146 -20.92 1.49 18.57
N GLY A 147 -20.20 2.62 18.51
CA GLY A 147 -19.74 3.40 19.67
C GLY A 147 -18.46 2.87 20.33
N ALA A 148 -17.85 1.80 19.83
CA ALA A 148 -16.58 1.29 20.35
C ALA A 148 -15.45 2.29 20.10
N VAL A 149 -14.58 2.47 21.11
CA VAL A 149 -13.56 3.52 21.11
C VAL A 149 -12.15 2.94 21.06
N THR A 150 -11.37 3.35 20.06
CA THR A 150 -9.91 3.23 20.07
C THR A 150 -9.34 4.56 20.54
N PHE A 151 -8.86 4.58 21.79
CA PHE A 151 -8.37 5.79 22.43
C PHE A 151 -6.87 6.00 22.20
N ASP A 152 -6.52 7.20 21.72
CA ASP A 152 -5.15 7.71 21.56
C ASP A 152 -4.19 6.72 20.86
N PRO A 153 -4.50 6.25 19.63
CA PRO A 153 -3.58 5.42 18.87
C PRO A 153 -2.29 6.20 18.60
N ARG A 154 -1.14 5.62 18.98
CA ARG A 154 0.17 6.29 18.92
C ARG A 154 1.20 5.48 18.13
N GLY A 155 2.05 6.20 17.41
CA GLY A 155 3.27 5.71 16.79
C GLY A 155 4.42 6.70 16.97
N PRO A 156 5.63 6.36 16.48
CA PRO A 156 6.80 7.21 16.61
C PRO A 156 6.70 8.46 15.73
N GLY A 157 6.88 9.63 16.33
CA GLY A 157 6.81 10.92 15.63
C GLY A 157 5.41 11.27 15.14
N GLN A 158 5.32 12.30 14.28
CA GLN A 158 4.03 12.80 13.77
C GLN A 158 3.43 11.85 12.74
N GLN A 159 4.24 11.35 11.79
CA GLN A 159 3.77 10.41 10.77
C GLN A 159 3.30 9.10 11.41
N GLY A 160 4.08 8.53 12.34
CA GLY A 160 3.65 7.30 13.03
C GLY A 160 2.36 7.48 13.84
N MET A 161 2.08 8.68 14.36
CA MET A 161 0.77 8.96 14.97
C MET A 161 -0.36 8.98 13.92
N ILE A 162 -0.14 9.58 12.75
CA ILE A 162 -1.09 9.57 11.64
C ILE A 162 -1.35 8.14 11.15
N ASP A 163 -0.30 7.34 10.96
CA ASP A 163 -0.40 5.94 10.54
C ASP A 163 -1.17 5.10 11.58
N ALA A 164 -0.99 5.39 12.87
CA ALA A 164 -1.73 4.71 13.94
C ALA A 164 -3.22 5.09 13.96
N VAL A 165 -3.55 6.38 13.74
CA VAL A 165 -4.95 6.83 13.60
C VAL A 165 -5.56 6.20 12.36
N ASP A 166 -4.83 6.17 11.25
CA ASP A 166 -5.25 5.60 9.99
C ASP A 166 -5.60 4.10 10.11
N ALA A 167 -4.72 3.32 10.73
CA ALA A 167 -4.96 1.91 11.03
C ALA A 167 -6.15 1.72 11.98
N ALA A 168 -6.31 2.59 12.97
CA ALA A 168 -7.45 2.54 13.90
C ALA A 168 -8.78 2.82 13.21
N ILE A 169 -8.81 3.72 12.21
CA ILE A 169 -9.99 3.95 11.36
C ILE A 169 -10.29 2.70 10.52
N ALA A 170 -9.29 2.12 9.85
CA ALA A 170 -9.51 0.91 9.07
C ALA A 170 -10.05 -0.26 9.92
N ALA A 171 -9.59 -0.37 11.16
CA ALA A 171 -10.03 -1.40 12.11
C ALA A 171 -11.50 -1.27 12.54
N THR A 172 -12.17 -0.13 12.30
CA THR A 172 -13.62 -0.01 12.55
C THR A 172 -14.47 -0.66 11.46
N GLY A 173 -13.84 -1.07 10.36
CA GLY A 173 -14.53 -1.54 9.15
C GLY A 173 -14.91 -0.43 8.17
N ALA A 174 -14.48 0.81 8.42
CA ALA A 174 -14.63 1.91 7.46
C ALA A 174 -13.90 1.59 6.15
N VAL A 175 -14.52 1.93 5.02
CA VAL A 175 -13.95 1.73 3.69
C VAL A 175 -13.55 3.09 3.11
N ARG A 176 -12.33 3.17 2.57
CA ARG A 176 -11.89 4.38 1.86
C ARG A 176 -12.70 4.57 0.57
N PRO A 177 -13.12 5.80 0.25
CA PRO A 177 -13.70 6.05 -1.05
C PRO A 177 -12.64 5.85 -2.13
N LEU A 178 -13.02 5.12 -3.18
CA LEU A 178 -12.16 4.94 -4.34
C LEU A 178 -12.14 6.22 -5.17
N VAL A 179 -10.96 6.55 -5.70
CA VAL A 179 -10.76 7.63 -6.65
C VAL A 179 -10.38 7.05 -8.01
N SER A 180 -10.87 7.68 -9.07
CA SER A 180 -10.44 7.40 -10.43
C SER A 180 -8.97 7.78 -10.60
N PHE A 181 -8.10 6.79 -10.76
CA PHE A 181 -6.70 6.98 -11.08
C PHE A 181 -6.44 6.60 -12.52
N THR A 182 -5.80 7.50 -13.28
CA THR A 182 -5.30 7.21 -14.63
C THR A 182 -3.79 7.07 -14.56
N GLY A 183 -3.31 5.86 -14.80
CA GLY A 183 -1.89 5.53 -14.87
C GLY A 183 -1.46 5.15 -16.28
N GLY A 184 -0.16 5.15 -16.51
CA GLY A 184 0.41 4.69 -17.77
C GLY A 184 1.92 4.66 -17.72
N GLY A 185 2.50 3.93 -18.66
CA GLY A 185 3.93 3.74 -18.78
C GLY A 185 4.29 3.04 -20.07
N SER A 186 5.54 2.62 -20.14
CA SER A 186 6.11 1.94 -21.31
C SER A 186 6.74 0.62 -20.94
N VAL A 187 6.76 -0.30 -21.91
CA VAL A 187 7.46 -1.58 -21.83
C VAL A 187 8.37 -1.70 -23.03
N ASN A 188 9.68 -1.75 -22.78
CA ASN A 188 10.69 -1.82 -23.83
C ASN A 188 11.72 -2.91 -23.52
N THR A 189 12.48 -3.35 -24.51
CA THR A 189 13.67 -4.17 -24.32
C THR A 189 14.81 -3.33 -23.69
N PRO A 190 15.94 -3.94 -23.27
CA PRO A 190 17.07 -3.17 -22.74
C PRO A 190 17.67 -2.17 -23.75
N GLN A 191 17.50 -2.40 -25.05
CA GLN A 191 17.98 -1.53 -26.13
C GLN A 191 16.96 -0.42 -26.46
N GLY A 192 15.79 -0.46 -25.85
CA GLY A 192 14.73 0.54 -25.99
C GLY A 192 13.69 0.19 -27.05
N ASP A 193 13.70 -1.01 -27.61
CA ASP A 193 12.70 -1.42 -28.59
C ASP A 193 11.36 -1.72 -27.91
N PRO A 194 10.23 -1.25 -28.47
CA PRO A 194 8.93 -1.40 -27.81
C PRO A 194 8.45 -2.85 -27.81
N ILE A 195 7.91 -3.30 -26.66
CA ILE A 195 7.31 -4.64 -26.53
C ILE A 195 5.79 -4.50 -26.54
N LYS A 196 5.16 -5.03 -27.59
CA LYS A 196 3.71 -5.10 -27.75
C LYS A 196 3.14 -6.30 -27.01
N GLY A 197 1.90 -6.20 -26.54
CA GLY A 197 1.15 -7.35 -26.05
C GLY A 197 1.48 -7.75 -24.63
N VAL A 198 2.16 -6.88 -23.87
CA VAL A 198 2.48 -7.11 -22.47
C VAL A 198 1.25 -6.77 -21.64
N THR A 199 0.77 -7.72 -20.85
CA THR A 199 -0.30 -7.49 -19.88
C THR A 199 0.29 -6.93 -18.61
N VAL A 200 -0.17 -5.74 -18.22
CA VAL A 200 0.16 -5.08 -16.97
C VAL A 200 -1.06 -5.11 -16.06
N GLY A 201 -0.91 -5.65 -14.84
CA GLY A 201 -1.99 -5.75 -13.86
C GLY A 201 -1.61 -5.11 -12.53
N ILE A 202 -2.61 -4.69 -11.76
CA ILE A 202 -2.44 -4.29 -10.36
C ILE A 202 -2.73 -5.54 -9.52
N ALA A 203 -1.75 -6.02 -8.75
CA ALA A 203 -1.83 -7.31 -8.04
C ALA A 203 -2.99 -7.36 -7.05
N GLU A 204 -3.33 -6.24 -6.43
CA GLU A 204 -4.41 -6.11 -5.44
C GLU A 204 -5.79 -6.01 -6.09
N LEU A 205 -5.89 -5.84 -7.42
CA LEU A 205 -7.15 -5.76 -8.14
C LEU A 205 -7.40 -7.00 -9.00
N PRO A 206 -8.59 -7.61 -8.93
CA PRO A 206 -8.94 -8.68 -9.86
C PRO A 206 -9.19 -8.11 -11.26
N GLY A 207 -8.73 -8.81 -12.30
CA GLY A 207 -9.05 -8.45 -13.69
C GLY A 207 -8.02 -8.96 -14.70
N PRO A 208 -8.28 -8.78 -16.00
CA PRO A 208 -7.39 -9.26 -17.07
C PRO A 208 -6.15 -8.37 -17.28
N GLY A 209 -5.99 -7.28 -16.53
CA GLY A 209 -4.94 -6.28 -16.76
C GLY A 209 -5.16 -5.43 -18.02
N TRP A 210 -4.14 -4.63 -18.37
CA TRP A 210 -4.11 -3.74 -19.52
C TRP A 210 -2.93 -4.10 -20.42
N THR A 211 -3.13 -4.05 -21.73
CA THR A 211 -2.14 -4.53 -22.70
C THR A 211 -1.37 -3.39 -23.34
N SER A 212 -0.04 -3.54 -23.46
CA SER A 212 0.79 -2.58 -24.21
C SER A 212 0.48 -2.59 -25.71
N GLY A 213 0.40 -1.39 -26.29
CA GLY A 213 0.22 -1.18 -27.72
C GLY A 213 1.50 -1.42 -28.53
N PRO A 214 1.45 -1.23 -29.87
CA PRO A 214 2.61 -1.42 -30.75
C PRO A 214 3.83 -0.55 -30.43
N GLY A 215 3.63 0.60 -29.76
CA GLY A 215 4.71 1.48 -29.32
C GLY A 215 5.19 1.21 -27.88
N GLY A 216 4.89 0.04 -27.31
CA GLY A 216 5.27 -0.35 -25.95
C GLY A 216 4.48 0.36 -24.84
N GLN A 217 3.67 1.36 -25.19
CA GLN A 217 2.91 2.15 -24.23
C GLN A 217 1.67 1.41 -23.75
N PHE A 218 1.36 1.53 -22.47
CA PHE A 218 0.09 1.12 -21.88
C PHE A 218 -0.48 2.27 -21.04
N SER A 219 -1.80 2.31 -20.95
CA SER A 219 -2.50 3.20 -20.05
C SER A 219 -3.69 2.47 -19.44
N PHE A 220 -4.07 2.90 -18.26
CA PHE A 220 -5.16 2.30 -17.51
C PHE A 220 -5.92 3.33 -16.70
N ASN A 221 -7.17 3.00 -16.43
CA ASN A 221 -7.97 3.69 -15.43
C ASN A 221 -8.43 2.66 -14.39
N ALA A 222 -8.21 2.96 -13.12
CA ALA A 222 -8.58 2.09 -12.01
C ALA A 222 -9.22 2.91 -10.89
N GLN A 223 -10.15 2.29 -10.16
CA GLN A 223 -10.72 2.84 -8.93
C GLN A 223 -9.85 2.37 -7.78
N LEU A 224 -9.07 3.28 -7.20
CA LEU A 224 -8.07 2.98 -6.18
C LEU A 224 -8.31 3.82 -4.94
N ALA A 225 -8.05 3.28 -3.76
CA ALA A 225 -8.09 4.08 -2.55
C ALA A 225 -6.87 5.03 -2.52
N PRO A 226 -7.06 6.31 -2.19
CA PRO A 226 -5.96 7.26 -2.11
C PRO A 226 -4.99 6.90 -0.98
N ASN A 227 -3.70 7.19 -1.18
CA ASN A 227 -2.60 6.94 -0.23
C ASN A 227 -2.38 5.46 0.15
N GLU A 228 -3.05 4.52 -0.50
CA GLU A 228 -2.68 3.11 -0.44
C GLU A 228 -1.54 2.81 -1.41
N GLN A 229 -0.75 1.81 -1.07
CA GLN A 229 0.30 1.29 -1.92
C GLN A 229 -0.25 0.12 -2.73
N TYR A 230 -0.04 0.17 -4.04
CA TYR A 230 -0.43 -0.86 -4.99
C TYR A 230 0.80 -1.37 -5.73
N THR A 231 0.71 -2.61 -6.20
CA THR A 231 1.79 -3.30 -6.90
C THR A 231 1.39 -3.53 -8.35
N LEU A 232 2.10 -2.92 -9.29
CA LEU A 232 2.00 -3.29 -10.70
C LEU A 232 2.95 -4.44 -11.03
N GLN A 233 2.46 -5.34 -11.87
CA GLN A 233 3.21 -6.46 -12.43
C GLN A 233 2.96 -6.54 -13.94
N ALA A 234 4.00 -6.90 -14.69
CA ALA A 234 3.92 -7.10 -16.13
C ALA A 234 4.19 -8.56 -16.47
N ALA A 235 3.44 -9.09 -17.44
CA ALA A 235 3.58 -10.46 -17.92
C ALA A 235 3.29 -10.55 -19.42
N LYS A 236 4.01 -11.44 -20.09
CA LYS A 236 3.83 -11.81 -21.50
C LYS A 236 4.30 -13.25 -21.66
N THR A 237 3.47 -14.07 -22.28
CA THR A 237 3.68 -15.51 -22.42
C THR A 237 3.89 -15.89 -23.88
N GLY A 238 4.61 -16.99 -24.13
CA GLY A 238 4.81 -17.55 -25.47
C GLY A 238 5.92 -16.88 -26.29
N GLY A 239 6.10 -17.33 -27.53
CA GLY A 239 7.18 -16.84 -28.40
C GLY A 239 8.57 -17.24 -27.90
N ASP A 240 8.70 -18.41 -27.26
CA ASP A 240 9.89 -18.79 -26.49
C ASP A 240 11.18 -18.82 -27.31
N ARG A 241 11.07 -19.17 -28.60
CA ARG A 241 12.18 -19.18 -29.58
C ARG A 241 12.50 -17.81 -30.19
N ASN A 242 11.68 -16.78 -29.95
CA ASN A 242 11.91 -15.44 -30.50
C ASN A 242 13.23 -14.88 -29.96
N GLY A 243 14.11 -14.40 -30.84
CA GLY A 243 15.47 -13.91 -30.51
C GLY A 243 16.49 -15.01 -30.21
N VAL A 244 16.09 -16.12 -29.59
CA VAL A 244 17.03 -17.16 -29.12
C VAL A 244 17.73 -17.88 -30.29
N SER A 245 19.06 -17.71 -30.39
CA SER A 245 19.87 -18.21 -31.50
C SER A 245 21.16 -18.92 -31.04
N THR A 246 21.89 -19.53 -31.98
CA THR A 246 23.22 -20.08 -31.68
C THR A 246 24.25 -19.01 -31.34
N HIS A 247 23.99 -17.74 -31.67
CA HIS A 247 24.85 -16.63 -31.28
C HIS A 247 24.76 -16.39 -29.76
N ASP A 248 23.56 -16.48 -29.19
CA ASP A 248 23.34 -16.38 -27.75
C ASP A 248 24.07 -17.48 -26.98
N LEU A 249 23.96 -18.72 -27.47
CA LEU A 249 24.71 -19.85 -26.91
C LEU A 249 26.22 -19.58 -26.88
N LEU A 250 26.76 -18.94 -27.92
CA LEU A 250 28.18 -18.57 -27.98
C LEU A 250 28.53 -17.50 -26.94
N LEU A 251 27.69 -16.47 -26.79
CA LEU A 251 27.89 -15.40 -25.81
C LEU A 251 27.82 -15.93 -24.37
N ILE A 252 26.82 -16.73 -24.05
CA ILE A 252 26.65 -17.38 -22.74
C ILE A 252 27.83 -18.34 -22.47
N SER A 253 28.27 -19.12 -23.45
CA SER A 253 29.44 -20.01 -23.32
C SER A 253 30.72 -19.22 -23.01
N ARG A 254 30.94 -18.06 -23.66
CA ARG A 254 32.09 -17.18 -23.36
C ARG A 254 32.04 -16.60 -21.96
N HIS A 255 30.84 -16.33 -21.43
CA HIS A 255 30.66 -15.92 -20.04
C HIS A 255 31.02 -17.07 -19.08
N ILE A 256 30.48 -18.27 -19.29
CA ILE A 256 30.76 -19.46 -18.45
C ILE A 256 32.26 -19.79 -18.42
N LEU A 257 32.95 -19.64 -19.56
CA LEU A 257 34.39 -19.89 -19.67
C LEU A 257 35.27 -18.74 -19.13
N GLY A 258 34.66 -17.62 -18.71
CA GLY A 258 35.39 -16.43 -18.24
C GLY A 258 36.14 -15.66 -19.34
N VAL A 259 35.89 -15.97 -20.61
CA VAL A 259 36.54 -15.31 -21.76
C VAL A 259 35.96 -13.92 -22.01
N ALA A 260 34.65 -13.78 -21.82
CA ALA A 260 33.95 -12.49 -21.85
C ALA A 260 32.79 -12.53 -20.83
N PRO A 261 33.08 -12.28 -19.54
CA PRO A 261 32.05 -12.29 -18.50
C PRO A 261 31.00 -11.19 -18.73
N PHE A 262 29.72 -11.50 -18.49
CA PHE A 262 28.66 -10.51 -18.41
C PHE A 262 28.83 -9.65 -17.14
N ASN A 263 28.79 -8.33 -17.32
CA ASN A 263 28.83 -7.34 -16.24
C ASN A 263 27.49 -6.62 -16.04
N ASP A 264 26.49 -6.97 -16.85
CA ASP A 264 25.13 -6.45 -16.78
C ASP A 264 24.24 -7.50 -16.08
N PRO A 265 23.55 -7.16 -14.98
CA PRO A 265 22.63 -8.08 -14.32
C PRO A 265 21.53 -8.61 -15.25
N LEU A 266 21.07 -7.82 -16.22
CA LEU A 266 20.01 -8.21 -17.15
C LEU A 266 20.45 -9.37 -18.05
N LEU A 267 21.71 -9.38 -18.47
CA LEU A 267 22.29 -10.48 -19.24
C LEU A 267 22.43 -11.75 -18.40
N LEU A 268 22.77 -11.63 -17.11
CA LEU A 268 22.81 -12.78 -16.20
C LEU A 268 21.41 -13.41 -16.05
N ILE A 269 20.39 -12.57 -15.86
CA ILE A 269 18.99 -13.01 -15.73
C ILE A 269 18.51 -13.68 -17.01
N ALA A 270 18.75 -13.07 -18.18
CA ALA A 270 18.37 -13.63 -19.47
C ALA A 270 19.10 -14.96 -19.78
N SER A 271 20.27 -15.20 -19.18
CA SER A 271 21.05 -16.43 -19.41
C SER A 271 20.61 -17.63 -18.56
N ASP A 272 19.87 -17.42 -17.47
CA ASP A 272 19.36 -18.48 -16.59
C ASP A 272 18.07 -19.06 -17.17
N ALA A 273 18.21 -20.04 -18.05
CA ALA A 273 17.12 -20.60 -18.84
C ALA A 273 16.28 -21.62 -18.05
N ASN A 274 16.87 -22.27 -17.05
CA ASN A 274 16.17 -23.26 -16.21
C ASN A 274 15.66 -22.68 -14.88
N ARG A 275 15.95 -21.41 -14.60
CA ARG A 275 15.56 -20.65 -13.40
C ARG A 275 16.18 -21.22 -12.12
N ASP A 276 17.43 -21.69 -12.18
CA ASP A 276 18.14 -22.25 -11.02
C ASP A 276 19.05 -21.25 -10.29
N SER A 277 18.98 -19.97 -10.69
CA SER A 277 19.77 -18.85 -10.17
C SER A 277 21.27 -18.98 -10.45
N ARG A 278 21.65 -19.67 -11.53
CA ARG A 278 23.04 -19.80 -12.00
C ARG A 278 23.08 -19.75 -13.51
N VAL A 279 24.23 -19.36 -14.05
CA VAL A 279 24.52 -19.46 -15.48
C VAL A 279 25.55 -20.55 -15.69
N THR A 280 25.11 -21.68 -16.23
CA THR A 280 25.91 -22.89 -16.37
C THR A 280 25.73 -23.53 -17.75
N THR A 281 26.43 -24.63 -17.99
CA THR A 281 26.24 -25.41 -19.22
C THR A 281 24.87 -26.07 -19.30
N ILE A 282 24.12 -26.16 -18.20
CA ILE A 282 22.75 -26.67 -18.20
C ILE A 282 21.84 -25.71 -18.97
N ASP A 283 21.98 -24.41 -18.77
CA ASP A 283 21.23 -23.38 -19.52
C ASP A 283 21.43 -23.50 -21.03
N LEU A 284 22.68 -23.73 -21.46
CA LEU A 284 23.01 -23.97 -22.86
C LEU A 284 22.30 -25.21 -23.43
N ILE A 285 22.06 -26.25 -22.61
CA ILE A 285 21.33 -27.44 -23.04
C ILE A 285 19.86 -27.11 -23.25
N TYR A 286 19.22 -26.40 -22.31
CA TYR A 286 17.82 -25.96 -22.45
C TYR A 286 17.62 -25.08 -23.68
N LEU A 287 18.44 -24.03 -23.83
CA LEU A 287 18.36 -23.12 -24.98
C LEU A 287 18.62 -23.84 -26.31
N ARG A 288 19.56 -24.79 -26.35
CA ARG A 288 19.81 -25.59 -27.56
C ARG A 288 18.61 -26.47 -27.92
N ARG A 289 17.97 -27.11 -26.93
CA ARG A 289 16.77 -27.92 -27.16
C ARG A 289 15.61 -27.07 -27.68
N LEU A 290 15.44 -25.86 -27.14
CA LEU A 290 14.48 -24.86 -27.61
C LEU A 290 14.75 -24.43 -29.07
N ILE A 291 16.00 -24.11 -29.40
CA ILE A 291 16.40 -23.76 -30.78
C ILE A 291 16.11 -24.90 -31.77
N LEU A 292 16.36 -26.14 -31.35
CA LEU A 292 16.11 -27.33 -32.17
C LEU A 292 14.63 -27.73 -32.26
N GLY A 293 13.75 -27.07 -31.49
CA GLY A 293 12.33 -27.43 -31.41
C GLY A 293 12.08 -28.79 -30.75
N ILE A 294 13.03 -29.24 -29.92
CA ILE A 294 12.83 -30.42 -29.07
C ILE A 294 11.91 -30.03 -27.91
N ASP A 295 12.15 -28.85 -27.33
CA ASP A 295 11.25 -28.19 -26.39
C ASP A 295 10.61 -27.00 -27.10
N MET A 296 9.33 -26.75 -26.82
CA MET A 296 8.56 -25.67 -27.44
C MET A 296 8.42 -24.45 -26.53
N GLU A 297 8.60 -24.65 -25.23
CA GLU A 297 8.47 -23.64 -24.18
C GLU A 297 9.46 -23.91 -23.03
N PHE A 298 9.67 -22.92 -22.16
CA PHE A 298 10.42 -23.09 -20.92
C PHE A 298 9.56 -23.75 -19.83
N ASP A 299 10.07 -24.79 -19.16
CA ASP A 299 9.28 -25.55 -18.17
C ASP A 299 9.05 -24.80 -16.84
N ASN A 300 9.99 -23.94 -16.42
CA ASN A 300 10.04 -23.37 -15.06
C ASN A 300 9.83 -21.84 -15.00
N GLN A 301 9.62 -21.20 -16.15
CA GLN A 301 9.47 -19.75 -16.23
C GLN A 301 8.76 -19.30 -17.49
N GLU A 302 8.24 -18.07 -17.43
CA GLU A 302 7.76 -17.38 -18.60
C GLU A 302 8.91 -16.99 -19.52
N SER A 303 8.58 -16.85 -20.81
CA SER A 303 9.55 -16.55 -21.85
C SER A 303 10.08 -15.11 -21.81
N TRP A 304 9.37 -14.23 -21.08
CA TRP A 304 9.72 -12.84 -20.81
C TRP A 304 9.75 -12.57 -19.31
N ILE A 305 10.78 -11.86 -18.85
CA ILE A 305 10.91 -11.37 -17.48
C ILE A 305 10.85 -9.85 -17.52
N PHE A 306 9.93 -9.23 -16.79
CA PHE A 306 9.80 -7.76 -16.75
C PHE A 306 10.39 -7.20 -15.48
N ILE A 307 11.37 -6.32 -15.63
CA ILE A 307 12.05 -5.64 -14.54
C ILE A 307 11.56 -4.18 -14.50
N ASN A 308 11.29 -3.66 -13.32
CA ASN A 308 11.03 -2.24 -13.11
C ASN A 308 12.24 -1.43 -13.62
N SER A 309 12.04 -0.52 -14.56
CA SER A 309 13.15 0.21 -15.20
C SER A 309 13.93 1.09 -14.22
N ALA A 310 13.33 1.47 -13.09
CA ALA A 310 13.97 2.26 -12.04
C ALA A 310 14.64 1.39 -10.97
N TYR A 311 14.57 0.06 -11.08
CA TYR A 311 15.15 -0.85 -10.10
C TYR A 311 16.68 -0.78 -10.10
N GLN A 312 17.26 -0.69 -8.89
CA GLN A 312 18.70 -0.72 -8.68
C GLN A 312 19.07 -2.00 -7.94
N PHE A 313 19.72 -2.92 -8.65
CA PHE A 313 20.20 -4.17 -8.08
C PHE A 313 21.22 -3.90 -6.97
N GLN A 314 20.98 -4.47 -5.79
CA GLN A 314 21.90 -4.37 -4.65
C GLN A 314 23.19 -5.15 -4.92
N ASN A 315 23.07 -6.30 -5.58
CA ASN A 315 24.22 -7.05 -6.08
C ASN A 315 24.08 -7.32 -7.59
N PRO A 316 24.58 -6.42 -8.45
CA PRO A 316 24.51 -6.59 -9.91
C PRO A 316 25.19 -7.86 -10.43
N TYR A 317 26.11 -8.46 -9.67
CA TYR A 317 26.80 -9.71 -10.04
C TYR A 317 26.06 -10.98 -9.60
N ASN A 318 25.00 -10.85 -8.80
CA ASN A 318 24.13 -11.95 -8.39
C ASN A 318 22.67 -11.46 -8.22
N PRO A 319 21.98 -11.10 -9.33
CA PRO A 319 20.67 -10.44 -9.27
C PRO A 319 19.50 -11.40 -9.02
N PHE A 320 19.70 -12.71 -9.07
CA PHE A 320 18.61 -13.71 -9.17
C PHE A 320 17.60 -13.65 -8.02
N SER A 321 18.08 -13.47 -6.78
CA SER A 321 17.18 -13.40 -5.61
C SER A 321 16.27 -12.16 -5.64
N GLU A 322 16.75 -11.05 -6.20
CA GLU A 322 16.02 -9.80 -6.34
C GLU A 322 14.92 -9.92 -7.42
N VAL A 323 15.10 -10.81 -8.41
CA VAL A 323 14.16 -11.07 -9.50
C VAL A 323 13.14 -12.16 -9.16
N TYR A 324 13.61 -13.33 -8.72
CA TYR A 324 12.75 -14.51 -8.56
C TYR A 324 11.99 -14.54 -7.25
N SER A 325 12.48 -13.83 -6.23
CA SER A 325 11.84 -13.75 -4.90
C SER A 325 11.71 -12.33 -4.36
N GLY A 326 12.29 -11.34 -5.04
CA GLY A 326 12.35 -9.96 -4.58
C GLY A 326 11.34 -9.05 -5.28
N ASP A 327 11.73 -7.79 -5.42
CA ASP A 327 10.88 -6.71 -5.90
C ASP A 327 11.32 -6.17 -7.27
N ALA A 328 12.34 -6.74 -7.92
CA ALA A 328 12.80 -6.27 -9.23
C ALA A 328 11.69 -6.38 -10.30
N THR A 329 10.78 -7.33 -10.14
CA THR A 329 9.64 -7.58 -11.03
C THR A 329 8.36 -6.86 -10.61
N LYS A 330 8.47 -5.90 -9.67
CA LYS A 330 7.34 -5.15 -9.12
C LYS A 330 7.57 -3.64 -9.26
N VAL A 331 6.49 -2.91 -9.56
CA VAL A 331 6.46 -1.45 -9.45
C VAL A 331 5.46 -1.07 -8.37
N PHE A 332 5.96 -0.54 -7.25
CA PHE A 332 5.11 -0.01 -6.20
C PHE A 332 4.72 1.43 -6.52
N PHE A 333 3.44 1.74 -6.42
CA PHE A 333 2.94 3.10 -6.62
C PHE A 333 1.77 3.40 -5.68
N SER A 334 1.51 4.69 -5.47
CA SER A 334 0.31 5.17 -4.80
C SER A 334 -0.42 6.13 -5.72
N PRO A 335 -1.76 6.15 -5.74
CA PRO A 335 -2.50 7.18 -6.44
C PRO A 335 -2.03 8.55 -5.94
N LEU A 336 -1.77 9.50 -6.84
CA LEU A 336 -1.22 10.85 -6.60
C LEU A 336 0.31 10.95 -6.48
N ALA A 337 1.04 9.84 -6.35
CA ALA A 337 2.50 9.84 -6.46
C ALA A 337 2.91 9.76 -7.94
N GLY A 338 3.69 10.72 -8.43
CA GLY A 338 4.21 10.77 -9.80
C GLY A 338 5.28 9.71 -10.07
N THR A 339 4.91 8.43 -9.98
CA THR A 339 5.82 7.29 -10.12
C THR A 339 5.88 6.86 -11.59
N PRO A 340 7.08 6.81 -12.21
CA PRO A 340 7.23 6.22 -13.53
C PRO A 340 6.86 4.74 -13.51
N LEU A 341 5.95 4.31 -14.38
CA LEU A 341 5.43 2.93 -14.43
C LEU A 341 6.06 2.15 -15.59
N ASN A 342 7.37 2.27 -15.74
CA ASN A 342 8.11 1.75 -16.88
C ASN A 342 8.76 0.40 -16.60
N TRP A 343 8.87 -0.42 -17.64
CA TRP A 343 9.37 -1.79 -17.58
C TRP A 343 10.45 -2.03 -18.63
N VAL A 344 11.45 -2.83 -18.25
CA VAL A 344 12.42 -3.43 -19.15
C VAL A 344 12.08 -4.92 -19.27
N GLY A 345 11.71 -5.38 -20.46
CA GLY A 345 11.41 -6.78 -20.75
C GLY A 345 12.65 -7.51 -21.24
N LEU A 346 12.99 -8.61 -20.57
CA LEU A 346 14.10 -9.49 -20.91
C LEU A 346 13.53 -10.77 -21.52
N LYS A 347 13.98 -11.10 -22.73
CA LYS A 347 13.66 -12.39 -23.34
C LYS A 347 14.62 -13.45 -22.80
N VAL A 348 14.09 -14.49 -22.16
CA VAL A 348 14.92 -15.59 -21.65
C VAL A 348 15.65 -16.26 -22.81
N GLY A 349 16.98 -16.37 -22.70
CA GLY A 349 17.86 -16.98 -23.68
C GLY A 349 18.40 -16.06 -24.77
N ASP A 350 17.87 -14.84 -24.89
CA ASP A 350 18.29 -13.85 -25.89
C ASP A 350 19.15 -12.78 -25.22
N VAL A 351 20.47 -12.96 -25.31
CA VAL A 351 21.46 -12.14 -24.59
C VAL A 351 22.09 -11.08 -25.50
N ASN A 352 21.67 -11.02 -26.76
CA ASN A 352 22.01 -9.94 -27.68
C ASN A 352 20.82 -9.04 -28.03
N ASP A 353 19.66 -9.25 -27.38
CA ASP A 353 18.41 -8.50 -27.56
C ASP A 353 17.93 -8.47 -29.02
N SER A 354 17.89 -9.64 -29.64
CA SER A 354 17.45 -9.81 -31.02
C SER A 354 15.98 -10.19 -31.15
N ALA A 355 15.26 -10.40 -30.04
CA ALA A 355 13.84 -10.69 -30.01
C ALA A 355 12.99 -9.53 -30.56
N ASP A 356 12.05 -9.87 -31.43
CA ASP A 356 11.06 -8.92 -31.91
C ASP A 356 10.00 -8.69 -30.83
N GLY A 357 9.98 -7.50 -30.21
CA GLY A 357 8.99 -7.13 -29.20
C GLY A 357 7.53 -7.18 -29.68
N GLY A 358 7.30 -7.23 -30.99
CA GLY A 358 6.00 -7.37 -31.63
C GLY A 358 5.42 -8.80 -31.65
N GLN A 359 6.23 -9.83 -31.41
CA GLN A 359 5.84 -11.25 -31.50
C GLN A 359 5.63 -11.93 -30.15
#